data_AF-A0A4R0KZ64-F1
#
_entry.id   AF-A0A4R0KZ64-F1
#
_cell.length_a   1.000
_cell.length_b   1.000
_cell.length_c   1.000
_cell.angle_alpha   90.00
_cell.angle_beta   90.00
_cell.angle_gamma   90.00
#
_symmetry.space_group_name_H-M   'P 1'
#
loop_
_entity.id
_entity.type
_entity.pdbx_description
1 polymer ?
#
loop_
_entity_poly.entity_id
_entity_poly.type
_entity_poly.pdbx_seq_one_letter_code
_entity_poly.pdbx_strand_id
1 'polypeptide(L)'
;MNDHELDRLLARANPFGDDSVRHLPAGAAASDLLEEIVTTTAPTPELRPNRRRRVIVLVAAAAAIVVALTGVFFPRGNPAAPTSAYAAEVRAIAEANQRLLVDAPGWKVSRVDEFTADLGEMTFAKGNQRLDVFWRPADQYQTYFDDRAHDNTHQPIELLGQAGTIFRYGDTTDFTTILKPKGKNFLEIRTDVGSEAAYRTLIGKLKPVGVEEWLDALPASAVKPADNKKTVDAMLADLPKPDGFDAAGLYQQTVGDRYQVGARVSGAVSCAWLDQWTAAKKSGDKTKVAEAVAAMKTSHNWPILKEMAKDGDYPRILWEFADDIAKDQAPVGYADGLGCK
;
A
#
# COMPACT_ATOMS: atom_id res chain seq x y z
N MET A 1 -32.26 16.40 18.14
CA MET A 1 -32.47 14.94 18.16
C MET A 1 -31.70 14.41 19.35
N ASN A 2 -32.38 13.77 20.29
CA ASN A 2 -31.70 13.16 21.45
C ASN A 2 -31.33 11.71 21.15
N ASP A 3 -30.46 11.12 21.97
CA ASP A 3 -29.94 9.76 21.76
C ASP A 3 -31.07 8.73 21.64
N HIS A 4 -32.16 8.90 22.40
CA HIS A 4 -33.34 8.06 22.31
C HIS A 4 -34.11 8.16 20.98
N GLU A 5 -34.07 9.31 20.32
CA GLU A 5 -34.66 9.48 18.98
C GLU A 5 -33.77 8.84 17.90
N LEU A 6 -32.45 8.93 18.05
CA LEU A 6 -31.49 8.29 17.15
C LEU A 6 -31.58 6.76 17.24
N ASP A 7 -31.60 6.19 18.46
CA ASP A 7 -31.75 4.76 18.68
C ASP A 7 -33.06 4.23 18.10
N ARG A 8 -34.14 5.02 18.22
CA ARG A 8 -35.46 4.65 17.69
C ARG A 8 -35.53 4.73 16.16
N LEU A 9 -34.73 5.58 15.53
CA LEU A 9 -34.59 5.63 14.07
C LEU A 9 -33.72 4.48 13.55
N LEU A 10 -32.61 4.16 14.23
CA LEU A 10 -31.76 3.03 13.90
C LEU A 10 -32.51 1.69 14.02
N ALA A 11 -33.29 1.51 15.09
CA ALA A 11 -34.10 0.31 15.28
C ALA A 11 -35.19 0.12 14.20
N ARG A 12 -35.72 1.21 13.62
CA ARG A 12 -36.69 1.13 12.50
C ARG A 12 -36.03 0.89 11.15
N ALA A 13 -34.79 1.34 10.98
CA ALA A 13 -34.04 1.18 9.75
C ALA A 13 -33.43 -0.23 9.63
N ASN A 14 -33.38 -1.01 10.71
CA ASN A 14 -32.88 -2.36 10.69
C ASN A 14 -33.96 -3.35 10.16
N PRO A 15 -33.80 -3.93 8.96
CA PRO A 15 -34.75 -4.89 8.41
C PRO A 15 -34.76 -6.24 9.15
N PHE A 16 -33.77 -6.48 10.03
CA PHE A 16 -33.64 -7.68 10.84
C PHE A 16 -33.58 -7.28 12.32
N GLY A 17 -34.74 -7.20 12.98
CA GLY A 17 -34.79 -6.85 14.41
C GLY A 17 -33.93 -7.76 15.28
N ASP A 18 -33.53 -7.28 16.46
CA ASP A 18 -32.60 -7.99 17.37
C ASP A 18 -33.02 -9.43 17.68
N ASP A 19 -34.34 -9.70 17.72
CA ASP A 19 -34.87 -11.04 17.92
C ASP A 19 -34.64 -11.96 16.71
N SER A 20 -34.67 -11.45 15.48
CA SER A 20 -34.33 -12.23 14.29
C SER A 20 -32.86 -12.66 14.29
N VAL A 21 -31.96 -11.80 14.77
CA VAL A 21 -30.52 -12.11 14.90
C VAL A 21 -30.28 -13.18 15.97
N ARG A 22 -31.01 -13.13 17.10
CA ARG A 22 -30.90 -14.12 18.18
C ARG A 22 -31.33 -15.54 17.80
N HIS A 23 -32.14 -15.68 16.75
CA HIS A 23 -32.67 -16.95 16.27
C HIS A 23 -31.94 -17.49 15.03
N LEU A 24 -30.87 -16.81 14.59
CA LEU A 24 -30.02 -17.36 13.54
C LEU A 24 -29.32 -18.63 14.06
N PRO A 25 -29.38 -19.76 13.33
CA PRO A 25 -28.77 -21.02 13.74
C PRO A 25 -27.24 -20.97 13.51
N ALA A 26 -26.56 -20.08 14.23
CA ALA A 26 -25.12 -19.86 14.11
C ALA A 26 -24.29 -21.10 14.48
N GLY A 27 -24.80 -21.94 15.39
CA GLY A 27 -24.11 -23.15 15.84
C GLY A 27 -23.96 -24.23 14.77
N ALA A 28 -25.00 -24.47 13.95
CA ALA A 28 -24.96 -25.48 12.91
C ALA A 28 -24.12 -25.03 11.70
N ALA A 29 -24.27 -23.76 11.28
CA ALA A 29 -23.50 -23.20 10.18
C ALA A 29 -21.99 -23.11 10.50
N ALA A 30 -21.62 -22.86 11.77
CA ALA A 30 -20.21 -22.84 12.18
C ALA A 30 -19.57 -24.24 12.18
N SER A 31 -20.32 -25.29 12.53
CA SER A 31 -19.83 -26.67 12.46
C SER A 31 -19.65 -27.17 11.03
N ASP A 32 -20.59 -26.87 10.13
CA ASP A 32 -20.50 -27.26 8.71
C ASP A 32 -19.30 -26.58 8.02
N LEU A 33 -19.04 -25.31 8.32
CA LEU A 33 -17.87 -24.56 7.81
C LEU A 33 -16.53 -25.09 8.36
N LEU A 34 -16.49 -25.52 9.63
CA LEU A 34 -15.28 -26.10 10.22
C LEU A 34 -15.01 -27.51 9.70
N GLU A 35 -16.04 -28.30 9.41
CA GLU A 35 -15.88 -29.62 8.81
C GLU A 35 -15.35 -29.53 7.37
N GLU A 36 -15.84 -28.57 6.57
CA GLU A 36 -15.36 -28.32 5.20
C GLU A 36 -13.88 -27.90 5.14
N ILE A 37 -13.43 -27.08 6.10
CA ILE A 37 -12.02 -26.63 6.19
C ILE A 37 -11.09 -27.78 6.60
N VAL A 38 -11.53 -28.69 7.47
CA VAL A 38 -10.71 -29.81 7.95
C VAL A 38 -10.69 -30.99 6.96
N THR A 39 -11.73 -31.17 6.16
CA THR A 39 -11.84 -32.30 5.21
C THR A 39 -11.39 -32.00 3.79
N THR A 40 -11.12 -30.74 3.45
CA THR A 40 -10.55 -30.38 2.13
C THR A 40 -9.10 -30.84 2.02
N THR A 41 -8.92 -32.06 1.54
CA THR A 41 -7.61 -32.62 1.19
C THR A 41 -7.37 -32.32 -0.29
N ALA A 42 -6.81 -31.14 -0.59
CA ALA A 42 -6.38 -30.84 -1.95
C ALA A 42 -5.16 -31.71 -2.30
N PRO A 43 -5.12 -32.39 -3.47
CA PRO A 43 -3.98 -33.21 -3.85
C PRO A 43 -2.74 -32.34 -4.09
N THR A 44 -1.65 -32.71 -3.44
CA THR A 44 -0.32 -32.11 -3.58
C THR A 44 0.14 -32.16 -5.05
N PRO A 45 0.52 -31.04 -5.68
CA PRO A 45 1.16 -31.09 -6.99
C PRO A 45 2.57 -31.69 -6.86
N GLU A 46 2.82 -32.81 -7.53
CA GLU A 46 4.16 -33.41 -7.64
C GLU A 46 5.11 -32.47 -8.39
N LEU A 47 6.14 -31.99 -7.70
CA LEU A 47 7.23 -31.21 -8.29
C LEU A 47 8.14 -32.12 -9.13
N ARG A 48 8.14 -31.94 -10.45
CA ARG A 48 9.08 -32.59 -11.37
C ARG A 48 10.52 -32.10 -11.13
N PRO A 49 11.53 -33.00 -11.13
CA PRO A 49 12.92 -32.62 -10.93
C PRO A 49 13.50 -31.97 -12.20
N ASN A 50 13.81 -30.67 -12.12
CA ASN A 50 14.43 -29.96 -13.24
C ASN A 50 15.96 -30.15 -13.26
N ARG A 51 16.46 -30.63 -14.40
CA ARG A 51 17.85 -31.03 -14.62
C ARG A 51 18.82 -29.83 -14.54
N ARG A 52 19.91 -30.04 -13.79
CA ARG A 52 21.12 -29.21 -13.74
C ARG A 52 21.58 -28.77 -15.14
N ARG A 53 21.68 -27.46 -15.37
CA ARG A 53 22.58 -26.87 -16.37
C ARG A 53 23.64 -26.04 -15.66
N ARG A 54 24.89 -26.50 -15.79
CA ARG A 54 26.11 -25.77 -15.43
C ARG A 54 26.22 -24.55 -16.35
N VAL A 55 26.43 -23.37 -15.78
CA VAL A 55 26.97 -22.21 -16.50
C VAL A 55 28.12 -21.64 -15.69
N ILE A 56 29.17 -21.33 -16.43
CA ILE A 56 30.53 -20.96 -16.04
C ILE A 56 30.55 -19.56 -15.44
N VAL A 57 31.27 -19.41 -14.32
CA VAL A 57 31.56 -18.13 -13.66
C VAL A 57 32.63 -17.39 -14.47
N LEU A 58 32.32 -16.16 -14.90
CA LEU A 58 33.32 -15.18 -15.33
C LEU A 58 33.38 -14.06 -14.30
N VAL A 59 34.58 -13.89 -13.74
CA VAL A 59 34.98 -12.83 -12.81
C VAL A 59 35.22 -11.56 -13.61
N ALA A 60 34.61 -10.44 -13.20
CA ALA A 60 35.04 -9.10 -13.62
C ALA A 60 35.01 -8.16 -12.40
N ALA A 61 36.17 -7.53 -12.18
CA ALA A 61 36.50 -6.69 -11.05
C ALA A 61 35.66 -5.40 -11.00
N ALA A 62 35.15 -5.05 -9.82
CA ALA A 62 34.57 -3.74 -9.55
C ALA A 62 35.62 -2.84 -8.89
N ALA A 63 35.94 -1.74 -9.56
CA ALA A 63 36.73 -0.65 -9.02
C ALA A 63 35.93 0.09 -7.94
N ALA A 64 36.53 0.30 -6.78
CA ALA A 64 35.97 1.09 -5.69
C ALA A 64 36.10 2.59 -6.01
N ILE A 65 34.96 3.29 -6.07
CA ILE A 65 34.92 4.76 -6.03
C ILE A 65 34.60 5.15 -4.59
N VAL A 66 35.59 5.71 -3.89
CA VAL A 66 35.42 6.38 -2.60
C VAL A 66 35.00 7.82 -2.89
N VAL A 67 33.74 8.17 -2.64
CA VAL A 67 33.32 9.57 -2.55
C VAL A 67 33.27 9.94 -1.07
N ALA A 68 34.31 10.64 -0.61
CA ALA A 68 34.30 11.32 0.68
C ALA A 68 33.50 12.62 0.53
N LEU A 69 32.26 12.65 1.02
CA LEU A 69 31.50 13.90 1.15
C LEU A 69 31.83 14.56 2.49
N THR A 70 32.65 15.60 2.42
CA THR A 70 32.87 16.55 3.50
C THR A 70 31.61 17.42 3.66
N GLY A 71 31.03 17.43 4.86
CA GLY A 71 29.90 18.28 5.19
C GLY A 71 30.32 19.74 5.29
N VAL A 72 30.00 20.54 4.27
CA VAL A 72 30.16 22.00 4.30
C VAL A 72 28.76 22.62 4.40
N PHE A 73 28.52 23.35 5.49
CA PHE A 73 27.34 24.21 5.64
C PHE A 73 27.40 25.35 4.61
N PHE A 74 26.53 25.32 3.60
CA PHE A 74 26.36 26.47 2.71
C PHE A 74 25.18 27.35 3.17
N PRO A 75 25.36 28.68 3.22
CA PRO A 75 24.27 29.61 3.49
C PRO A 75 23.23 29.61 2.35
N ARG A 76 21.94 29.78 2.71
CA ARG A 76 20.83 29.92 1.76
C ARG A 76 21.11 31.07 0.78
N GLY A 77 21.21 30.76 -0.53
CA GLY A 77 21.33 31.75 -1.61
C GLY A 77 22.55 31.63 -2.53
N ASN A 78 23.37 30.58 -2.43
CA ASN A 78 24.52 30.40 -3.31
C ASN A 78 24.11 29.87 -4.70
N PRO A 79 24.33 30.60 -5.81
CA PRO A 79 24.04 30.13 -7.17
C PRO A 79 24.96 28.98 -7.65
N ALA A 80 25.97 28.60 -6.85
CA ALA A 80 26.84 27.44 -7.10
C ALA A 80 26.45 26.19 -6.28
N ALA A 81 25.33 26.21 -5.54
CA ALA A 81 24.82 25.00 -4.91
C ALA A 81 24.45 23.99 -6.02
N PRO A 82 24.82 22.70 -5.89
CA PRO A 82 24.38 21.68 -6.83
C PRO A 82 22.86 21.76 -6.97
N THR A 83 22.38 21.92 -8.21
CA THR A 83 20.95 21.81 -8.50
C THR A 83 20.51 20.43 -8.06
N SER A 84 19.71 20.33 -6.99
CA SER A 84 19.23 19.03 -6.55
C SER A 84 18.52 18.34 -7.71
N ALA A 85 18.73 17.03 -7.85
CA ALA A 85 18.07 16.21 -8.86
C ALA A 85 16.55 16.04 -8.58
N TYR A 86 16.08 16.57 -7.46
CA TYR A 86 14.71 16.46 -6.97
C TYR A 86 13.99 17.82 -7.01
N ALA A 87 12.72 17.78 -7.39
CA ALA A 87 11.85 18.95 -7.38
C ALA A 87 11.71 19.52 -5.96
N ALA A 88 11.49 20.83 -5.85
CA ALA A 88 11.44 21.54 -4.56
C ALA A 88 10.39 20.96 -3.61
N GLU A 89 9.26 20.51 -4.16
CA GLU A 89 8.15 19.88 -3.45
C GLU A 89 8.57 18.56 -2.80
N VAL A 90 9.32 17.73 -3.51
CA VAL A 90 9.84 16.44 -2.99
C VAL A 90 10.82 16.68 -1.87
N ARG A 91 11.69 17.69 -2.01
CA ARG A 91 12.63 18.07 -0.96
C ARG A 91 11.89 18.61 0.28
N ALA A 92 10.84 19.40 0.10
CA ALA A 92 10.03 19.90 1.22
C ALA A 92 9.37 18.75 2.00
N ILE A 93 8.88 17.71 1.31
CA ILE A 93 8.35 16.50 1.95
C ILE A 93 9.45 15.78 2.74
N ALA A 94 10.65 15.61 2.15
CA ALA A 94 11.77 15.00 2.83
C ALA A 94 12.21 15.78 4.06
N GLU A 95 12.26 17.12 3.98
CA GLU A 95 12.61 18.02 5.09
C GLU A 95 11.59 17.95 6.24
N ALA A 96 10.31 17.76 5.94
CA ALA A 96 9.23 17.68 6.93
C ALA A 96 9.24 16.39 7.77
N ASN A 97 9.88 15.32 7.27
CA ASN A 97 9.76 13.98 7.83
C ASN A 97 11.03 13.46 8.51
N GLN A 98 10.87 12.49 9.42
CA GLN A 98 11.99 11.72 9.94
C GLN A 98 12.47 10.74 8.86
N ARG A 99 13.61 11.05 8.25
CA ARG A 99 14.20 10.27 7.16
C ARG A 99 15.06 9.15 7.73
N LEU A 100 14.58 7.92 7.60
CA LEU A 100 15.26 6.73 8.10
C LEU A 100 15.72 5.85 6.94
N LEU A 101 16.89 5.23 7.09
CA LEU A 101 17.34 4.11 6.27
C LEU A 101 17.82 2.97 7.17
N VAL A 102 17.78 1.74 6.67
CA VAL A 102 18.30 0.55 7.38
C VAL A 102 19.80 0.40 7.09
N ASP A 103 20.63 0.56 8.12
CA ASP A 103 22.07 0.33 8.07
C ASP A 103 22.41 -1.15 8.28
N ALA A 104 22.02 -1.99 7.33
CA ALA A 104 22.30 -3.41 7.35
C ALA A 104 22.51 -3.98 5.93
N PRO A 105 23.51 -4.87 5.72
CA PRO A 105 23.80 -5.41 4.40
C PRO A 105 22.60 -6.12 3.75
N GLY A 106 22.33 -5.74 2.50
CA GLY A 106 21.29 -6.33 1.65
C GLY A 106 19.89 -5.72 1.81
N TRP A 107 19.69 -4.82 2.77
CA TRP A 107 18.46 -4.04 2.90
C TRP A 107 18.50 -2.84 1.96
N LYS A 108 17.39 -2.59 1.29
CA LYS A 108 17.19 -1.44 0.39
C LYS A 108 15.74 -1.02 0.43
N VAL A 109 15.45 0.24 0.08
CA VAL A 109 14.07 0.66 -0.17
C VAL A 109 13.55 -0.10 -1.39
N SER A 110 12.43 -0.80 -1.21
CA SER A 110 11.75 -1.51 -2.29
C SER A 110 10.46 -0.83 -2.71
N ARG A 111 9.84 -0.05 -1.81
CA ARG A 111 8.55 0.61 -2.04
C ARG A 111 8.50 1.95 -1.32
N VAL A 112 7.78 2.90 -1.91
CA VAL A 112 7.44 4.19 -1.31
C VAL A 112 6.02 4.56 -1.72
N ASP A 113 5.19 4.93 -0.75
CA ASP A 113 3.78 5.27 -0.99
C ASP A 113 3.32 6.42 -0.09
N GLU A 114 2.19 7.01 -0.49
CA GLU A 114 1.51 8.11 0.18
C GLU A 114 2.47 9.26 0.55
N PHE A 115 3.50 9.50 -0.28
CA PHE A 115 4.64 10.32 0.07
C PHE A 115 4.28 11.81 0.18
N THR A 116 3.86 12.24 1.36
CA THR A 116 3.47 13.61 1.68
C THR A 116 4.14 14.10 2.95
N ALA A 117 3.98 15.39 3.28
CA ALA A 117 4.57 15.96 4.48
C ALA A 117 3.98 15.37 5.78
N ASP A 118 2.74 14.91 5.76
CA ASP A 118 2.00 14.52 6.97
C ASP A 118 1.76 12.99 7.06
N LEU A 119 1.75 12.30 5.92
CA LEU A 119 1.51 10.87 5.81
C LEU A 119 2.48 10.25 4.80
N GLY A 120 2.85 9.00 5.02
CA GLY A 120 3.47 8.16 4.00
C GLY A 120 4.09 6.89 4.54
N GLU A 121 4.54 6.04 3.62
CA GLU A 121 5.09 4.72 3.89
C GLU A 121 6.37 4.49 3.09
N MET A 122 7.33 3.81 3.72
CA MET A 122 8.53 3.29 3.08
C MET A 122 8.76 1.85 3.49
N THR A 123 8.82 0.96 2.50
CA THR A 123 9.17 -0.46 2.72
C THR A 123 10.62 -0.70 2.37
N PHE A 124 11.35 -1.32 3.30
CA PHE A 124 12.66 -1.90 3.07
C PHE A 124 12.54 -3.40 2.84
N ALA A 125 13.37 -3.97 1.97
CA ALA A 125 13.37 -5.41 1.72
C ALA A 125 14.78 -6.01 1.64
N LYS A 126 14.87 -7.27 2.08
CA LYS A 126 16.02 -8.16 1.93
C LYS A 126 15.55 -9.59 1.63
N GLY A 127 15.59 -9.98 0.36
CA GLY A 127 15.00 -11.26 -0.07
C GLY A 127 13.50 -11.27 0.25
N ASN A 128 13.06 -12.24 1.06
CA ASN A 128 11.67 -12.35 1.50
C ASN A 128 11.35 -11.54 2.77
N GLN A 129 12.34 -10.93 3.41
CA GLN A 129 12.13 -10.09 4.59
C GLN A 129 11.72 -8.68 4.18
N ARG A 130 10.80 -8.07 4.93
CA ARG A 130 10.27 -6.73 4.72
C ARG A 130 10.21 -5.95 6.02
N LEU A 131 10.43 -4.65 5.98
CA LEU A 131 10.27 -3.73 7.11
C LEU A 131 9.56 -2.49 6.61
N ASP A 132 8.40 -2.20 7.19
CA ASP A 132 7.61 -1.05 6.82
C ASP A 132 7.81 0.06 7.86
N VAL A 133 8.04 1.28 7.38
CA VAL A 133 8.15 2.48 8.19
C VAL A 133 7.09 3.46 7.70
N PHE A 134 6.16 3.80 8.57
CA PHE A 134 5.12 4.78 8.30
C PHE A 134 5.44 6.06 9.07
N TRP A 135 5.20 7.21 8.44
CA TRP A 135 5.01 8.46 9.16
C TRP A 135 3.55 8.85 9.05
N ARG A 136 2.97 9.26 10.18
CA ARG A 136 1.54 9.56 10.30
C ARG A 136 1.32 10.85 11.08
N PRO A 137 0.20 11.55 10.87
CA PRO A 137 -0.13 12.77 11.61
C PRO A 137 -0.12 12.55 13.12
N ALA A 138 0.50 13.47 13.87
CA ALA A 138 0.67 13.36 15.32
C ALA A 138 -0.66 13.30 16.10
N ASP A 139 -1.72 13.92 15.58
CA ASP A 139 -3.06 13.89 16.17
C ASP A 139 -3.74 12.51 16.09
N GLN A 140 -3.27 11.63 15.22
CA GLN A 140 -3.72 10.24 15.11
C GLN A 140 -2.98 9.30 16.07
N TYR A 141 -1.93 9.75 16.75
CA TYR A 141 -1.08 8.88 17.58
C TYR A 141 -1.87 8.06 18.60
N GLN A 142 -2.78 8.68 19.33
CA GLN A 142 -3.51 7.98 20.40
C GLN A 142 -4.43 6.90 19.83
N THR A 143 -5.11 7.19 18.70
CA THR A 143 -5.96 6.21 18.01
C THR A 143 -5.17 4.99 17.55
N TYR A 144 -4.00 5.19 16.93
CA TYR A 144 -3.13 4.07 16.52
C TYR A 144 -2.54 3.33 17.73
N PHE A 145 -2.15 4.06 18.77
CA PHE A 145 -1.64 3.44 19.99
C PHE A 145 -2.71 2.54 20.63
N ASP A 146 -3.93 3.03 20.80
CA ASP A 146 -5.02 2.29 21.43
C ASP A 146 -5.45 1.09 20.58
N ASP A 147 -5.51 1.24 19.26
CA ASP A 147 -5.73 0.14 18.31
C ASP A 147 -4.70 -0.98 18.49
N ARG A 148 -3.41 -0.62 18.57
CA ARG A 148 -2.35 -1.62 18.78
C ARG A 148 -2.29 -2.14 20.18
N ALA A 149 -2.68 -1.37 21.19
CA ALA A 149 -2.73 -1.83 22.57
C ALA A 149 -3.91 -2.80 22.80
N HIS A 150 -4.96 -2.71 21.99
CA HIS A 150 -6.11 -3.59 22.07
C HIS A 150 -5.68 -5.04 21.82
N ASP A 151 -5.87 -5.90 22.83
CA ASP A 151 -5.59 -7.33 22.82
C ASP A 151 -4.14 -7.77 22.52
N ASN A 152 -3.19 -6.85 22.43
CA ASN A 152 -1.79 -7.17 22.14
C ASN A 152 -0.87 -6.95 23.35
N THR A 153 0.11 -7.85 23.49
CA THR A 153 1.17 -7.68 24.47
C THR A 153 2.07 -6.52 24.04
N HIS A 154 2.42 -5.64 24.97
CA HIS A 154 3.25 -4.49 24.66
C HIS A 154 4.27 -4.15 25.75
N GLN A 155 5.37 -3.54 25.35
CA GLN A 155 6.49 -3.18 26.22
C GLN A 155 7.13 -1.85 25.79
N PRO A 156 7.64 -1.06 26.74
CA PRO A 156 8.36 0.17 26.40
C PRO A 156 9.65 -0.12 25.62
N ILE A 157 10.05 0.81 24.76
CA ILE A 157 11.33 0.83 24.07
C ILE A 157 11.86 2.28 23.95
N GLU A 158 13.18 2.42 23.93
CA GLU A 158 13.86 3.62 23.44
C GLU A 158 14.48 3.31 22.08
N LEU A 159 14.11 4.07 21.05
CA LEU A 159 14.58 3.90 19.67
C LEU A 159 14.81 5.26 19.04
N LEU A 160 15.94 5.46 18.36
CA LEU A 160 16.28 6.75 17.71
C LEU A 160 16.26 7.96 18.68
N GLY A 161 16.57 7.71 19.97
CA GLY A 161 16.49 8.71 21.04
C GLY A 161 15.06 9.15 21.38
N GLN A 162 14.06 8.34 21.04
CA GLN A 162 12.64 8.58 21.30
C GLN A 162 12.05 7.40 22.07
N ALA A 163 11.26 7.74 23.08
CA ALA A 163 10.40 6.78 23.77
C ALA A 163 9.33 6.26 22.80
N GLY A 164 9.06 4.96 22.89
CA GLY A 164 8.00 4.29 22.15
C GLY A 164 7.55 3.02 22.83
N THR A 165 6.70 2.27 22.13
CA THR A 165 6.14 1.01 22.60
C THR A 165 6.21 -0.02 21.49
N ILE A 166 6.74 -1.21 21.80
CA ILE A 166 6.63 -2.40 20.96
C ILE A 166 5.33 -3.12 21.30
N PHE A 167 4.61 -3.54 20.27
CA PHE A 167 3.43 -4.38 20.31
C PHE A 167 3.72 -5.69 19.59
N ARG A 168 3.27 -6.81 20.17
CA ARG A 168 3.28 -8.14 19.55
C ARG A 168 1.84 -8.61 19.34
N TYR A 169 1.52 -9.00 18.12
CA TYR A 169 0.18 -9.48 17.79
C TYR A 169 -0.02 -10.92 18.24
N GLY A 170 -0.79 -11.13 19.31
CA GLY A 170 -1.03 -12.44 19.89
C GLY A 170 0.26 -13.26 20.10
N ASP A 171 0.26 -14.49 19.57
CA ASP A 171 1.39 -15.42 19.57
C ASP A 171 2.15 -15.45 18.22
N THR A 172 2.00 -14.40 17.40
CA THR A 172 2.70 -14.29 16.11
C THR A 172 4.11 -13.71 16.27
N THR A 173 4.85 -13.71 15.16
CA THR A 173 6.17 -13.07 15.04
C THR A 173 6.11 -11.70 14.36
N ASP A 174 4.91 -11.14 14.22
CA ASP A 174 4.67 -9.78 13.72
C ASP A 174 4.71 -8.80 14.89
N PHE A 175 5.52 -7.75 14.73
CA PHE A 175 5.75 -6.73 15.74
C PHE A 175 5.60 -5.34 15.13
N THR A 176 4.98 -4.44 15.90
CA THR A 176 4.93 -3.02 15.60
C THR A 176 5.61 -2.22 16.70
N THR A 177 6.41 -1.22 16.34
CA THR A 177 6.85 -0.16 17.27
C THR A 177 6.14 1.12 16.90
N ILE A 178 5.50 1.77 17.87
CA ILE A 178 4.99 3.15 17.72
C ILE A 178 5.86 4.07 18.57
N LEU A 179 6.51 5.04 17.93
CA LEU A 179 7.27 6.09 18.62
C LEU A 179 6.35 7.26 18.97
N LYS A 180 6.60 7.92 20.11
CA LYS A 180 5.86 9.14 20.45
C LYS A 180 6.01 10.21 19.36
N PRO A 181 5.01 11.09 19.18
CA PRO A 181 5.08 12.13 18.17
C PRO A 181 6.32 13.02 18.32
N LYS A 182 6.92 13.38 17.19
CA LYS A 182 8.03 14.34 17.11
C LYS A 182 7.75 15.32 15.99
N GLY A 183 7.44 16.56 16.36
CA GLY A 183 6.94 17.56 15.42
C GLY A 183 5.50 17.25 15.03
N LYS A 184 5.22 17.25 13.71
CA LYS A 184 3.87 17.02 13.19
C LYS A 184 3.49 15.56 13.00
N ASN A 185 4.46 14.64 13.09
CA ASN A 185 4.26 13.24 12.77
C ASN A 185 4.73 12.32 13.90
N PHE A 186 4.20 11.11 13.93
CA PHE A 186 4.75 9.98 14.68
C PHE A 186 5.21 8.88 13.71
N LEU A 187 6.04 7.95 14.21
CA LEU A 187 6.52 6.82 13.42
C LEU A 187 5.90 5.52 13.90
N GLU A 188 5.51 4.70 12.93
CA GLU A 188 5.11 3.31 13.13
C GLU A 188 6.07 2.42 12.32
N ILE A 189 6.61 1.37 12.95
CA ILE A 189 7.62 0.49 12.34
C ILE A 189 7.15 -0.95 12.50
N ARG A 190 6.88 -1.64 11.39
CA ARG A 190 6.30 -3.00 11.42
C ARG A 190 7.13 -3.99 10.62
N THR A 191 7.30 -5.19 11.16
CA THR A 191 7.89 -6.32 10.42
C THR A 191 7.63 -7.64 11.13
N ASP A 192 7.62 -8.71 10.34
CA ASP A 192 7.80 -10.08 10.80
C ASP A 192 9.20 -10.58 10.44
N VAL A 193 10.00 -10.84 11.47
CA VAL A 193 11.36 -11.41 11.35
C VAL A 193 11.56 -12.61 12.27
N GLY A 194 10.47 -13.31 12.61
CA GLY A 194 10.49 -14.60 13.29
C GLY A 194 10.77 -14.58 14.80
N SER A 195 11.24 -13.47 15.39
CA SER A 195 11.35 -13.33 16.85
C SER A 195 11.48 -11.88 17.29
N GLU A 196 11.13 -11.59 18.54
CA GLU A 196 11.30 -10.25 19.13
C GLU A 196 12.77 -9.81 19.17
N ALA A 197 13.70 -10.73 19.44
CA ALA A 197 15.13 -10.43 19.46
C ALA A 197 15.64 -10.03 18.06
N ALA A 198 15.19 -10.73 17.01
CA ALA A 198 15.49 -10.38 15.63
C ALA A 198 14.86 -9.03 15.24
N TYR A 199 13.62 -8.78 15.68
CA TYR A 199 12.91 -7.51 15.48
C TYR A 199 13.70 -6.35 16.07
N ARG A 200 14.02 -6.40 17.37
CA ARG A 200 14.79 -5.37 18.08
C ARG A 200 16.16 -5.15 17.44
N THR A 201 16.83 -6.23 17.03
CA THR A 201 18.12 -6.15 16.33
C THR A 201 17.99 -5.39 15.02
N LEU A 202 16.96 -5.66 14.22
CA LEU A 202 16.74 -5.03 12.93
C LEU A 202 16.35 -3.55 13.07
N ILE A 203 15.37 -3.21 13.90
CA ILE A 203 14.96 -1.81 14.08
C ILE A 203 16.06 -0.96 14.70
N GLY A 204 16.96 -1.56 15.50
CA GLY A 204 18.18 -0.91 16.00
C GLY A 204 19.20 -0.57 14.90
N LYS A 205 19.00 -1.04 13.66
CA LYS A 205 19.78 -0.63 12.48
C LYS A 205 19.17 0.53 11.72
N LEU A 206 17.98 1.02 12.10
CA LEU A 206 17.45 2.25 11.52
C LEU A 206 18.33 3.43 11.91
N LYS A 207 18.78 4.20 10.93
CA LYS A 207 19.58 5.42 11.12
C LYS A 207 18.87 6.64 10.54
N PRO A 208 18.90 7.80 11.22
CA PRO A 208 18.53 9.07 10.61
C PRO A 208 19.50 9.44 9.49
N VAL A 209 18.98 9.96 8.38
CA VAL A 209 19.79 10.38 7.23
C VAL A 209 19.44 11.79 6.73
N GLY A 210 20.32 12.33 5.88
CA GLY A 210 20.08 13.60 5.19
C GLY A 210 18.98 13.50 4.12
N VAL A 211 18.53 14.66 3.63
CA VAL A 211 17.50 14.74 2.56
C VAL A 211 17.98 14.03 1.30
N GLU A 212 19.17 14.37 0.80
CA GLU A 212 19.65 13.81 -0.47
C GLU A 212 19.93 12.30 -0.33
N GLU A 213 20.54 11.82 0.76
CA GLU A 213 20.76 10.37 0.97
C GLU A 213 19.43 9.58 1.01
N TRP A 214 18.38 10.14 1.61
CA TRP A 214 17.07 9.49 1.66
C TRP A 214 16.39 9.46 0.30
N LEU A 215 16.46 10.56 -0.46
CA LEU A 215 15.88 10.65 -1.79
C LEU A 215 16.65 9.82 -2.82
N ASP A 216 17.98 9.71 -2.69
CA ASP A 216 18.84 8.86 -3.52
C ASP A 216 18.62 7.37 -3.25
N ALA A 217 18.11 7.01 -2.07
CA ALA A 217 17.77 5.65 -1.72
C ALA A 217 16.42 5.17 -2.29
N LEU A 218 15.60 6.07 -2.84
CA LEU A 218 14.32 5.70 -3.45
C LEU A 218 14.53 4.68 -4.60
N PRO A 219 13.66 3.68 -4.73
CA PRO A 219 13.82 2.66 -5.75
C PRO A 219 13.65 3.27 -7.15
N ALA A 220 14.25 2.63 -8.16
CA ALA A 220 14.07 3.07 -9.55
C ALA A 220 12.60 3.00 -10.04
N SER A 221 11.75 2.24 -9.35
CA SER A 221 10.30 2.19 -9.57
C SER A 221 9.56 3.40 -9.01
N ALA A 222 10.20 4.26 -8.21
CA ALA A 222 9.59 5.49 -7.73
C ALA A 222 9.37 6.47 -8.89
N VAL A 223 8.12 6.83 -9.12
CA VAL A 223 7.71 7.83 -10.10
C VAL A 223 7.88 9.21 -9.46
N LYS A 224 8.76 10.02 -10.04
CA LYS A 224 9.01 11.39 -9.59
C LYS A 224 7.91 12.32 -10.11
N PRO A 225 7.59 13.45 -9.43
CA PRO A 225 6.58 14.39 -9.91
C PRO A 225 6.80 14.87 -11.35
N ALA A 226 8.06 15.10 -11.75
CA ALA A 226 8.41 15.51 -13.12
C ALA A 226 8.07 14.44 -14.18
N ASP A 227 8.09 13.16 -13.79
CA ASP A 227 7.80 12.01 -14.66
C ASP A 227 6.35 11.54 -14.55
N ASN A 228 5.58 12.06 -13.57
CA ASN A 228 4.25 11.57 -13.25
C ASN A 228 3.31 11.65 -14.46
N LYS A 229 3.22 12.83 -15.10
CA LYS A 229 2.34 13.01 -16.26
C LYS A 229 2.67 12.03 -17.38
N LYS A 230 3.95 11.93 -17.75
CA LYS A 230 4.42 11.00 -18.80
C LYS A 230 4.10 9.54 -18.45
N THR A 231 4.24 9.18 -17.18
CA THR A 231 3.97 7.82 -16.69
C THR A 231 2.49 7.49 -16.75
N VAL A 232 1.64 8.41 -16.27
CA VAL A 232 0.17 8.29 -16.33
C VAL A 232 -0.30 8.21 -17.78
N ASP A 233 0.19 9.08 -18.66
CA ASP A 233 -0.17 9.08 -20.08
C ASP A 233 0.19 7.75 -20.75
N ALA A 234 1.38 7.20 -20.45
CA ALA A 234 1.81 5.90 -20.98
C ALA A 234 0.92 4.75 -20.49
N MET A 235 0.51 4.75 -19.22
CA MET A 235 -0.43 3.75 -18.71
C MET A 235 -1.82 3.89 -19.34
N LEU A 236 -2.36 5.11 -19.42
CA LEU A 236 -3.68 5.39 -20.00
C LEU A 236 -3.76 5.06 -21.50
N ALA A 237 -2.65 5.11 -22.24
CA ALA A 237 -2.62 4.77 -23.66
C ALA A 237 -3.08 3.33 -23.93
N ASP A 238 -2.80 2.40 -23.01
CA ASP A 238 -3.11 0.98 -23.14
C ASP A 238 -4.45 0.58 -22.48
N LEU A 239 -5.22 1.54 -21.96
CA LEU A 239 -6.49 1.31 -21.26
C LEU A 239 -7.69 1.80 -22.08
N PRO A 240 -8.76 1.00 -22.23
CA PRO A 240 -10.02 1.48 -22.77
C PRO A 240 -10.63 2.46 -21.75
N LYS A 241 -10.91 3.68 -22.18
CA LYS A 241 -11.46 4.75 -21.34
C LYS A 241 -12.88 5.07 -21.82
N PRO A 242 -13.82 5.37 -20.92
CA PRO A 242 -15.11 5.89 -21.35
C PRO A 242 -14.95 7.27 -21.98
N ASP A 243 -15.89 7.63 -22.84
CA ASP A 243 -15.94 8.97 -23.42
C ASP A 243 -16.02 10.03 -22.32
N GLY A 244 -15.18 11.07 -22.45
CA GLY A 244 -15.11 12.15 -21.46
C GLY A 244 -14.32 11.81 -20.19
N PHE A 245 -13.58 10.69 -20.15
CA PHE A 245 -12.70 10.36 -19.03
C PHE A 245 -11.75 11.50 -18.66
N ASP A 246 -11.82 11.96 -17.41
CA ASP A 246 -10.97 13.03 -16.89
C ASP A 246 -9.72 12.49 -16.18
N ALA A 247 -8.56 12.74 -16.79
CA ALA A 247 -7.27 12.34 -16.23
C ALA A 247 -6.63 13.43 -15.34
N ALA A 248 -7.22 14.63 -15.21
CA ALA A 248 -6.58 15.76 -14.55
C ALA A 248 -6.14 15.46 -13.10
N GLY A 249 -6.98 14.75 -12.34
CA GLY A 249 -6.68 14.34 -10.97
C GLY A 249 -5.51 13.34 -10.85
N LEU A 250 -5.24 12.56 -11.90
CA LEU A 250 -4.14 11.59 -11.92
C LEU A 250 -2.76 12.27 -12.06
N TYR A 251 -2.71 13.52 -12.50
CA TYR A 251 -1.44 14.23 -12.69
C TYR A 251 -0.92 14.92 -11.43
N GLN A 252 -1.75 15.07 -10.40
CA GLN A 252 -1.38 15.79 -9.17
C GLN A 252 -0.70 14.91 -8.11
N GLN A 253 -0.12 13.79 -8.52
CA GLN A 253 0.55 12.86 -7.62
C GLN A 253 1.91 13.41 -7.20
N THR A 254 2.24 13.21 -5.92
CA THR A 254 3.61 13.38 -5.42
C THR A 254 4.44 12.16 -5.81
N VAL A 255 5.49 11.84 -5.06
CA VAL A 255 6.26 10.61 -5.30
C VAL A 255 5.39 9.40 -4.94
N GLY A 256 5.32 8.43 -5.85
CA GLY A 256 4.71 7.14 -5.57
C GLY A 256 5.43 6.06 -6.35
N ASP A 257 5.51 4.85 -5.82
CA ASP A 257 6.03 3.73 -6.60
C ASP A 257 5.10 3.40 -7.80
N ARG A 258 5.67 2.76 -8.81
CA ARG A 258 4.98 2.42 -10.05
C ARG A 258 3.72 1.55 -9.84
N TYR A 259 3.70 0.68 -8.84
CA TYR A 259 2.52 -0.12 -8.52
C TYR A 259 1.38 0.79 -8.07
N GLN A 260 1.66 1.77 -7.22
CA GLN A 260 0.66 2.70 -6.68
C GLN A 260 0.13 3.67 -7.73
N VAL A 261 1.01 4.16 -8.62
CA VAL A 261 0.57 4.93 -9.80
C VAL A 261 -0.31 4.05 -10.69
N GLY A 262 0.07 2.79 -10.90
CA GLY A 262 -0.72 1.82 -11.64
C GLY A 262 -2.11 1.58 -11.04
N ALA A 263 -2.19 1.41 -9.71
CA ALA A 263 -3.45 1.24 -8.98
C ALA A 263 -4.35 2.46 -9.14
N ARG A 264 -3.82 3.68 -8.98
CA ARG A 264 -4.61 4.92 -9.16
C ARG A 264 -5.11 5.07 -10.59
N VAL A 265 -4.28 4.80 -11.59
CA VAL A 265 -4.64 4.94 -13.01
C VAL A 265 -5.67 3.90 -13.43
N SER A 266 -5.40 2.62 -13.16
CA SER A 266 -6.32 1.53 -13.51
C SER A 266 -7.61 1.59 -12.70
N GLY A 267 -7.53 1.94 -11.42
CA GLY A 267 -8.66 2.20 -10.54
C GLY A 267 -9.56 3.31 -11.08
N ALA A 268 -9.02 4.47 -11.43
CA ALA A 268 -9.83 5.57 -11.97
C ALA A 268 -10.57 5.17 -13.26
N VAL A 269 -9.89 4.47 -14.18
CA VAL A 269 -10.52 3.96 -15.41
C VAL A 269 -11.63 2.95 -15.09
N SER A 270 -11.37 2.03 -14.16
CA SER A 270 -12.35 1.04 -13.73
C SER A 270 -13.54 1.66 -13.01
N CYS A 271 -13.32 2.63 -12.12
CA CYS A 271 -14.38 3.39 -11.46
C CYS A 271 -15.30 4.03 -12.50
N ALA A 272 -14.74 4.73 -13.50
CA ALA A 272 -15.54 5.38 -14.53
C ALA A 272 -16.41 4.38 -15.34
N TRP A 273 -15.90 3.18 -15.63
CA TRP A 273 -16.69 2.14 -16.28
C TRP A 273 -17.76 1.52 -15.38
N LEU A 274 -17.44 1.28 -14.11
CA LEU A 274 -18.38 0.72 -13.13
C LEU A 274 -19.50 1.72 -12.82
N ASP A 275 -19.18 3.01 -12.69
CA ASP A 275 -20.14 4.11 -12.59
C ASP A 275 -21.07 4.16 -13.81
N GLN A 276 -20.51 4.08 -15.03
CA GLN A 276 -21.30 4.00 -16.25
C GLN A 276 -22.23 2.78 -16.24
N TRP A 277 -21.72 1.60 -15.89
CA TRP A 277 -22.51 0.38 -15.83
C TRP A 277 -23.68 0.51 -14.84
N THR A 278 -23.42 0.99 -13.63
CA THR A 278 -24.43 1.21 -12.59
C THR A 278 -25.49 2.22 -13.03
N ALA A 279 -25.08 3.35 -13.59
CA ALA A 279 -26.00 4.37 -14.10
C ALA A 279 -26.86 3.83 -15.26
N ALA A 280 -26.25 3.10 -16.20
CA ALA A 280 -26.91 2.53 -17.36
C ALA A 280 -27.91 1.41 -16.98
N LYS A 281 -27.57 0.57 -15.99
CA LYS A 281 -28.51 -0.41 -15.41
C LYS A 281 -29.74 0.28 -14.82
N LYS A 282 -29.54 1.40 -14.11
CA LYS A 282 -30.63 2.18 -13.51
C LYS A 282 -31.53 2.85 -14.56
N SER A 283 -30.97 3.33 -15.67
CA SER A 283 -31.73 3.99 -16.74
C SER A 283 -32.28 3.03 -17.80
N GLY A 284 -31.88 1.75 -17.78
CA GLY A 284 -32.23 0.76 -18.81
C GLY A 284 -31.45 0.91 -20.12
N ASP A 285 -30.33 1.64 -20.13
CA ASP A 285 -29.47 1.84 -21.31
C ASP A 285 -28.60 0.59 -21.56
N LYS A 286 -29.14 -0.34 -22.35
CA LYS A 286 -28.46 -1.61 -22.67
C LYS A 286 -27.15 -1.42 -23.45
N THR A 287 -27.03 -0.34 -24.22
CA THR A 287 -25.82 -0.06 -25.01
C THR A 287 -24.68 0.29 -24.08
N LYS A 288 -24.90 1.20 -23.14
CA LYS A 288 -23.86 1.61 -22.17
C LYS A 288 -23.49 0.50 -21.18
N VAL A 289 -24.45 -0.38 -20.83
CA VAL A 289 -24.17 -1.60 -20.07
C VAL A 289 -23.19 -2.49 -20.85
N ALA A 290 -23.50 -2.78 -22.11
CA ALA A 290 -22.67 -3.65 -22.94
C ALA A 290 -21.27 -3.08 -23.18
N GLU A 291 -21.18 -1.76 -23.37
CA GLU A 291 -19.91 -1.05 -23.53
C GLU A 291 -19.01 -1.19 -22.29
N ALA A 292 -19.55 -0.90 -21.10
CA ALA A 292 -18.80 -1.01 -19.85
C ALA A 292 -18.33 -2.44 -19.58
N VAL A 293 -19.19 -3.43 -19.82
CA VAL A 293 -18.82 -4.86 -19.71
C VAL A 293 -17.71 -5.22 -20.71
N ALA A 294 -17.82 -4.78 -21.96
CA ALA A 294 -16.81 -5.07 -22.99
C ALA A 294 -15.45 -4.47 -22.62
N ALA A 295 -15.42 -3.22 -22.13
CA ALA A 295 -14.20 -2.56 -21.70
C ALA A 295 -13.58 -3.27 -20.47
N MET A 296 -14.35 -3.48 -19.41
CA MET A 296 -13.85 -4.10 -18.17
C MET A 296 -13.42 -5.55 -18.36
N LYS A 297 -14.05 -6.31 -19.26
CA LYS A 297 -13.60 -7.68 -19.60
C LYS A 297 -12.18 -7.73 -20.13
N THR A 298 -11.67 -6.63 -20.71
CA THR A 298 -10.27 -6.54 -21.16
C THR A 298 -9.27 -6.33 -20.03
N SER A 299 -9.71 -6.06 -18.80
CA SER A 299 -8.85 -5.74 -17.65
C SER A 299 -7.83 -6.83 -17.30
N HIS A 300 -8.18 -8.10 -17.51
CA HIS A 300 -7.26 -9.25 -17.42
C HIS A 300 -6.06 -9.13 -18.38
N ASN A 301 -6.16 -8.27 -19.40
CA ASN A 301 -5.13 -8.03 -20.39
C ASN A 301 -4.43 -6.69 -20.29
N TRP A 302 -4.84 -5.80 -19.38
CA TRP A 302 -4.22 -4.49 -19.22
C TRP A 302 -2.75 -4.65 -18.80
N PRO A 303 -1.78 -4.08 -19.56
CA PRO A 303 -0.36 -4.28 -19.28
C PRO A 303 0.03 -3.92 -17.84
N ILE A 304 -0.51 -2.81 -17.32
CA ILE A 304 -0.22 -2.36 -15.95
C ILE A 304 -0.74 -3.34 -14.89
N LEU A 305 -1.92 -3.94 -15.07
CA LEU A 305 -2.45 -4.91 -14.11
C LEU A 305 -1.66 -6.22 -14.13
N LYS A 306 -1.20 -6.67 -15.31
CA LYS A 306 -0.28 -7.83 -15.43
C LYS A 306 1.08 -7.57 -14.79
N GLU A 307 1.56 -6.33 -14.87
CA GLU A 307 2.77 -5.91 -14.17
C GLU A 307 2.56 -5.98 -12.65
N MET A 308 1.52 -5.33 -12.15
CA MET A 308 1.18 -5.25 -10.72
C MET A 308 0.91 -6.62 -10.09
N ALA A 309 0.31 -7.56 -10.82
CA ALA A 309 -0.03 -8.90 -10.30
C ALA A 309 1.20 -9.72 -9.85
N LYS A 310 2.42 -9.27 -10.15
CA LYS A 310 3.66 -9.88 -9.66
C LYS A 310 3.99 -9.47 -8.23
N ASP A 311 3.52 -8.30 -7.81
CA ASP A 311 3.98 -7.62 -6.60
C ASP A 311 2.85 -7.42 -5.56
N GLY A 312 1.58 -7.53 -5.96
CA GLY A 312 0.45 -7.45 -5.02
C GLY A 312 -0.92 -7.77 -5.64
N ASP A 313 -1.94 -7.73 -4.79
CA ASP A 313 -3.27 -8.30 -5.09
C ASP A 313 -4.31 -7.31 -5.64
N TYR A 314 -3.99 -6.02 -5.76
CA TYR A 314 -4.92 -5.03 -6.32
C TYR A 314 -5.57 -5.46 -7.66
N PRO A 315 -4.83 -6.04 -8.63
CA PRO A 315 -5.44 -6.51 -9.88
C PRO A 315 -6.53 -7.56 -9.67
N ARG A 316 -6.40 -8.44 -8.66
CA ARG A 316 -7.41 -9.47 -8.37
C ARG A 316 -8.76 -8.84 -8.01
N ILE A 317 -8.75 -7.83 -7.14
CA ILE A 317 -9.96 -7.11 -6.72
C ILE A 317 -10.64 -6.45 -7.93
N LEU A 318 -9.86 -5.79 -8.79
CA LEU A 318 -10.39 -5.16 -10.00
C LEU A 318 -10.98 -6.18 -10.98
N TRP A 319 -10.31 -7.33 -11.17
CA TRP A 319 -10.81 -8.42 -12.01
C TRP A 319 -12.08 -9.04 -11.46
N GLU A 320 -12.23 -9.16 -10.13
CA GLU A 320 -13.47 -9.62 -9.50
C GLU A 320 -14.65 -8.70 -9.86
N PHE A 321 -14.47 -7.37 -9.74
CA PHE A 321 -15.52 -6.43 -10.15
C PHE A 321 -15.82 -6.46 -11.65
N ALA A 322 -14.80 -6.67 -12.49
CA ALA A 322 -14.98 -6.84 -13.93
C ALA A 322 -15.82 -8.10 -14.25
N ASP A 323 -15.53 -9.19 -13.56
CA ASP A 323 -16.20 -10.48 -13.73
C ASP A 323 -17.64 -10.44 -13.20
N ASP A 324 -17.91 -9.70 -12.13
CA ASP A 324 -19.26 -9.49 -11.58
C ASP A 324 -20.17 -8.81 -12.60
N ILE A 325 -19.76 -7.66 -13.15
CA ILE A 325 -20.60 -6.96 -14.14
C ILE A 325 -20.77 -7.76 -15.43
N ALA A 326 -19.80 -8.60 -15.78
CA ALA A 326 -19.90 -9.51 -16.93
C ALA A 326 -20.95 -10.62 -16.72
N LYS A 327 -21.25 -10.96 -15.46
CA LYS A 327 -22.32 -11.88 -15.05
C LYS A 327 -23.64 -11.16 -14.76
N ASP A 328 -23.73 -9.86 -15.07
CA ASP A 328 -24.85 -8.98 -14.71
C ASP A 328 -25.08 -8.86 -13.19
N GLN A 329 -24.02 -9.06 -12.40
CA GLN A 329 -24.02 -8.93 -10.95
C GLN A 329 -23.55 -7.53 -10.55
N ALA A 330 -24.16 -6.98 -9.49
CA ALA A 330 -23.75 -5.68 -8.97
C ALA A 330 -22.41 -5.82 -8.24
N PRO A 331 -21.38 -5.03 -8.59
CA PRO A 331 -20.06 -5.10 -7.97
C PRO A 331 -20.10 -4.37 -6.62
N VAL A 332 -20.58 -5.03 -5.56
CA VAL A 332 -20.79 -4.38 -4.26
C VAL A 332 -19.45 -3.95 -3.65
N GLY A 333 -19.38 -2.71 -3.16
CA GLY A 333 -18.18 -2.18 -2.49
C GLY A 333 -17.05 -1.75 -3.43
N TYR A 334 -17.27 -1.71 -4.76
CA TYR A 334 -16.22 -1.33 -5.70
C TYR A 334 -15.67 0.08 -5.46
N ALA A 335 -16.51 1.00 -4.99
CA ALA A 335 -16.10 2.37 -4.70
C ALA A 335 -15.01 2.41 -3.63
N ASP A 336 -15.20 1.70 -2.53
CA ASP A 336 -14.22 1.62 -1.44
C ASP A 336 -13.01 0.77 -1.86
N GLY A 337 -13.26 -0.36 -2.52
CA GLY A 337 -12.20 -1.30 -2.93
C GLY A 337 -11.23 -0.73 -3.96
N LEU A 338 -11.70 0.16 -4.85
CA LEU A 338 -10.86 0.81 -5.87
C LEU A 338 -10.46 2.25 -5.50
N GLY A 339 -11.06 2.83 -4.46
CA GLY A 339 -10.88 4.23 -4.08
C GLY A 339 -11.53 5.22 -5.06
N CYS A 340 -12.70 4.89 -5.58
CA CYS A 340 -13.49 5.78 -6.45
C CYS A 340 -13.88 7.05 -5.69
N LYS A 341 -13.96 8.19 -6.40
CA LYS A 341 -14.23 9.51 -5.81
C LYS A 341 -15.40 10.20 -6.48
#